data_AF-A0A6J5BQV4-F1
#
_entry.id   AF-A0A6J5BQV4-F1
#
_cell.length_a   1.000
_cell.length_b   1.000
_cell.length_c   1.000
_cell.angle_alpha   90.00
_cell.angle_beta   90.00
_cell.angle_gamma   90.00
#
_symmetry.space_group_name_H-M   'P 1'
#
loop_
_entity.id
_entity.type
_entity.pdbx_description
1 polymer ?
#
loop_
_entity_poly.entity_id
_entity_poly.type
_entity_poly.pdbx_seq_one_letter_code
_entity_poly.pdbx_strand_id
1 'polypeptide(L)'
;MTFEAGEAAMWRLVERYTGRVGYQRGVKSEGLSANPPVIDCSGWTALLLTQALHAENEAASRMVFAAHDMDALRVWSDRIVHEIEYRTGFILKGAEVTAHTLPRCATIGLKMGDPSWAINHPRPRGITHIVQIVRCPEDDAPFVSEAFGGSVAPGISLTPLAEWLARSQPHILANEVWAVDAFKMAS
;
A
#
# COMPACT_ATOMS: atom_id res chain seq x y z
N MET A 1 -1.79 -19.63 4.73
CA MET A 1 -1.60 -19.66 3.28
C MET A 1 -0.58 -18.57 2.97
N THR A 2 0.55 -18.93 2.37
CA THR A 2 1.52 -17.96 1.87
C THR A 2 1.13 -17.60 0.44
N PHE A 3 1.11 -16.31 0.10
CA PHE A 3 0.79 -15.81 -1.23
C PHE A 3 2.10 -15.42 -1.93
N GLU A 4 2.91 -16.45 -2.21
CA GLU A 4 4.28 -16.30 -2.70
C GLU A 4 4.37 -15.66 -4.09
N ALA A 5 3.44 -15.97 -4.99
CA ALA A 5 3.42 -15.39 -6.33
C ALA A 5 3.09 -13.89 -6.29
N GLY A 6 2.18 -13.50 -5.40
CA GLY A 6 1.78 -12.13 -5.14
C GLY A 6 2.90 -11.33 -4.49
N GLU A 7 3.57 -11.91 -3.48
CA GLU A 7 4.75 -11.32 -2.85
C GLU A 7 5.88 -11.09 -3.86
N ALA A 8 6.21 -12.10 -4.67
CA ALA A 8 7.21 -11.98 -5.72
C ALA A 8 6.82 -10.94 -6.80
N ALA A 9 5.53 -10.84 -7.14
CA ALA A 9 5.04 -9.83 -8.07
C ALA A 9 5.23 -8.40 -7.54
N MET A 10 4.89 -8.16 -6.26
CA MET A 10 5.13 -6.87 -5.62
C MET A 10 6.62 -6.54 -5.56
N TRP A 11 7.46 -7.50 -5.15
CA TRP A 11 8.89 -7.27 -5.04
C TRP A 11 9.53 -6.87 -6.37
N ARG A 12 9.22 -7.58 -7.47
CA ARG A 12 9.72 -7.23 -8.81
C ARG A 12 9.36 -5.80 -9.24
N LEU A 13 8.19 -5.30 -8.85
CA LEU A 13 7.79 -3.91 -9.11
C LEU A 13 8.63 -2.94 -8.27
N VAL A 14 8.79 -3.23 -6.99
CA VAL A 14 9.60 -2.43 -6.06
C VAL A 14 11.04 -2.32 -6.55
N GLU A 15 11.68 -3.44 -6.91
CA GLU A 15 13.04 -3.45 -7.47
C GLU A 15 13.15 -2.64 -8.77
N ARG A 16 12.12 -2.70 -9.61
CA ARG A 16 12.11 -2.00 -10.89
C ARG A 16 12.03 -0.49 -10.72
N TYR A 17 11.23 0.00 -9.78
CA TYR A 17 10.80 1.41 -9.74
C TYR A 17 11.34 2.23 -8.56
N THR A 18 11.80 1.59 -7.49
CA THR A 18 12.37 2.31 -6.32
C THR A 18 13.55 3.18 -6.74
N GLY A 19 13.52 4.45 -6.34
CA GLY A 19 14.57 5.43 -6.69
C GLY A 19 14.60 5.86 -8.17
N ARG A 20 13.64 5.43 -9.00
CA ARG A 20 13.57 5.73 -10.45
C ARG A 20 12.32 6.46 -10.89
N VAL A 21 11.32 6.57 -10.02
CA VAL A 21 10.00 7.17 -10.31
C VAL A 21 9.76 8.27 -9.30
N GLY A 22 9.39 9.47 -9.79
CA GLY A 22 9.03 10.62 -8.96
C GLY A 22 7.61 10.55 -8.41
N TYR A 23 7.26 11.52 -7.57
CA TYR A 23 5.91 11.63 -7.03
C TYR A 23 5.12 12.72 -7.75
N GLN A 24 3.90 12.40 -8.18
CA GLN A 24 2.94 13.40 -8.65
C GLN A 24 1.53 13.06 -8.19
N ARG A 25 0.97 13.89 -7.30
CA ARG A 25 -0.37 13.72 -6.74
C ARG A 25 -1.42 13.57 -7.85
N GLY A 26 -2.28 12.57 -7.74
CA GLY A 26 -3.36 12.29 -8.67
C GLY A 26 -2.98 11.38 -9.85
N VAL A 27 -1.69 11.16 -10.09
CA VAL A 27 -1.23 10.30 -11.19
C VAL A 27 -1.20 8.84 -10.75
N LYS A 28 -1.80 7.94 -11.52
CA LYS A 28 -1.81 6.50 -11.24
C LYS A 28 -0.79 5.76 -12.12
N SER A 29 -0.99 4.48 -12.36
CA SER A 29 -0.01 3.62 -13.03
C SER A 29 0.37 4.07 -14.44
N GLU A 30 -0.50 4.79 -15.14
CA GLU A 30 -0.22 5.38 -16.45
C GLU A 30 0.94 6.39 -16.42
N GLY A 31 1.21 7.01 -15.27
CA GLY A 31 2.34 7.93 -15.09
C GLY A 31 3.71 7.26 -15.14
N LEU A 32 3.78 5.93 -14.99
CA LEU A 32 5.02 5.17 -15.12
C LEU A 32 5.56 5.17 -16.57
N SER A 33 4.73 5.50 -17.55
CA SER A 33 5.11 5.64 -18.96
C SER A 33 5.55 7.07 -19.32
N ALA A 34 5.44 8.03 -18.40
CA ALA A 34 5.87 9.41 -18.63
C ALA A 34 7.41 9.54 -18.60
N ASN A 35 7.92 10.69 -19.07
CA ASN A 35 9.33 11.03 -18.98
C ASN A 35 9.51 12.45 -18.40
N PRO A 36 9.93 12.60 -17.13
CA PRO A 36 10.26 11.53 -16.18
C PRO A 36 9.02 10.77 -15.67
N PRO A 37 9.15 9.50 -15.25
CA PRO A 37 8.03 8.72 -14.74
C PRO A 37 7.62 9.20 -13.35
N VAL A 38 6.30 9.24 -13.10
CA VAL A 38 5.73 9.72 -11.83
C VAL A 38 4.52 8.91 -11.41
N ILE A 39 4.24 8.83 -10.10
CA ILE A 39 3.05 8.17 -9.55
C ILE A 39 2.68 8.76 -8.17
N ASP A 40 1.42 8.67 -7.76
CA ASP A 40 1.00 9.00 -6.39
C ASP A 40 0.96 7.77 -5.46
N CYS A 41 0.78 8.02 -4.15
CA CYS A 41 0.80 6.97 -3.11
C CYS A 41 -0.25 5.89 -3.32
N SER A 42 -1.48 6.29 -3.66
CA SER A 42 -2.59 5.36 -3.92
C SER A 42 -2.42 4.61 -5.24
N GLY A 43 -1.90 5.24 -6.29
CA GLY A 43 -1.62 4.62 -7.57
C GLY A 43 -0.54 3.55 -7.44
N TRP A 44 0.50 3.83 -6.65
CA TRP A 44 1.55 2.85 -6.36
C TRP A 44 1.02 1.65 -5.57
N THR A 45 0.28 1.91 -4.50
CA THR A 45 -0.31 0.84 -3.68
C THR A 45 -1.31 -0.01 -4.47
N ALA A 46 -2.18 0.62 -5.27
CA ALA A 46 -3.14 -0.08 -6.12
C ALA A 46 -2.44 -0.96 -7.16
N LEU A 47 -1.35 -0.47 -7.78
CA LEU A 47 -0.56 -1.24 -8.73
C LEU A 47 0.05 -2.47 -8.06
N LEU A 48 0.70 -2.32 -6.89
CA LEU A 48 1.28 -3.43 -6.15
C LEU A 48 0.23 -4.49 -5.82
N LEU A 49 -0.90 -4.09 -5.21
CA LEU A 49 -1.94 -5.02 -4.81
C LEU A 49 -2.57 -5.75 -6.00
N THR A 50 -2.99 -5.02 -7.04
CA THR A 50 -3.66 -5.64 -8.18
C THR A 50 -2.74 -6.61 -8.95
N GLN A 51 -1.45 -6.30 -9.07
CA GLN A 51 -0.47 -7.21 -9.66
C GLN A 51 -0.23 -8.44 -8.77
N ALA A 52 -0.25 -8.27 -7.45
CA ALA A 52 -0.11 -9.38 -6.51
C ALA A 52 -1.28 -10.36 -6.60
N LEU A 53 -2.51 -9.85 -6.50
CA LEU A 53 -3.72 -10.67 -6.54
C LEU A 53 -3.88 -11.37 -7.91
N HIS A 54 -3.51 -10.70 -8.99
CA HIS A 54 -3.48 -11.30 -10.32
C HIS A 54 -2.43 -12.43 -10.40
N ALA A 55 -1.22 -12.22 -9.87
CA ALA A 55 -0.18 -13.25 -9.89
C ALA A 55 -0.58 -14.52 -9.13
N GLU A 56 -1.34 -14.37 -8.03
CA GLU A 56 -1.90 -15.50 -7.30
C GLU A 56 -2.95 -16.28 -8.11
N ASN A 57 -3.85 -15.59 -8.82
CA ASN A 57 -4.80 -16.24 -9.70
C ASN A 57 -4.09 -17.05 -10.80
N GLU A 58 -3.07 -16.46 -11.43
CA GLU A 58 -2.28 -17.12 -12.47
C GLU A 58 -1.55 -18.35 -11.91
N ALA A 59 -0.87 -18.21 -10.76
CA ALA A 59 -0.14 -19.30 -10.12
C ALA A 59 -1.08 -20.45 -9.71
N ALA A 60 -2.28 -20.13 -9.22
CA ALA A 60 -3.28 -21.12 -8.85
C ALA A 60 -4.03 -21.71 -10.06
N SER A 61 -3.87 -21.14 -11.26
CA SER A 61 -4.65 -21.50 -12.46
C SER A 61 -6.17 -21.51 -12.22
N ARG A 62 -6.63 -20.66 -11.30
CA ARG A 62 -8.04 -20.49 -10.92
C ARG A 62 -8.28 -19.10 -10.37
N MET A 63 -9.54 -18.71 -10.27
CA MET A 63 -9.93 -17.48 -9.59
C MET A 63 -9.86 -17.68 -8.07
N VAL A 64 -8.83 -17.11 -7.44
CA VAL A 64 -8.68 -16.99 -5.97
C VAL A 64 -9.24 -15.65 -5.52
N PHE A 65 -8.91 -14.60 -6.27
CA PHE A 65 -9.36 -13.22 -6.08
C PHE A 65 -10.24 -12.79 -7.25
N ALA A 66 -11.41 -12.22 -6.97
CA ALA A 66 -12.32 -11.81 -8.01
C ALA A 66 -11.88 -10.52 -8.71
N ALA A 67 -12.23 -10.36 -9.99
CA ALA A 67 -11.89 -9.16 -10.75
C ALA A 67 -12.44 -7.87 -10.12
N HIS A 68 -13.67 -7.94 -9.58
CA HIS A 68 -14.30 -6.78 -8.94
C HIS A 68 -13.61 -6.35 -7.64
N ASP A 69 -12.92 -7.27 -6.95
CA ASP A 69 -12.11 -6.93 -5.78
C ASP A 69 -10.87 -6.16 -6.20
N MET A 70 -10.20 -6.60 -7.27
CA MET A 70 -9.05 -5.89 -7.83
C MET A 70 -9.41 -4.51 -8.38
N ASP A 71 -10.56 -4.39 -9.05
CA ASP A 71 -11.04 -3.10 -9.56
C ASP A 71 -11.38 -2.10 -8.45
N ALA A 72 -11.91 -2.59 -7.33
CA ALA A 72 -12.21 -1.75 -6.16
C ALA A 72 -10.97 -1.10 -5.52
N LEU A 73 -9.76 -1.63 -5.79
CA LEU A 73 -8.51 -1.08 -5.28
C LEU A 73 -7.97 0.09 -6.13
N ARG A 74 -8.54 0.35 -7.31
CA ARG A 74 -8.08 1.43 -8.22
C ARG A 74 -8.70 2.79 -7.87
N VAL A 75 -8.55 3.19 -6.61
CA VAL A 75 -9.20 4.38 -6.01
C VAL A 75 -8.21 5.18 -5.14
N TRP A 76 -8.71 6.15 -4.37
CA TRP A 76 -7.89 6.97 -3.47
C TRP A 76 -7.49 6.23 -2.19
N SER A 77 -6.44 6.69 -1.52
CA SER A 77 -5.82 6.08 -0.34
C SER A 77 -6.82 5.65 0.74
N ASP A 78 -7.71 6.56 1.14
CA ASP A 78 -8.76 6.32 2.13
C ASP A 78 -9.74 5.23 1.67
N ARG A 79 -10.09 5.27 0.39
CA ARG A 79 -11.06 4.34 -0.18
C ARG A 79 -10.46 2.95 -0.36
N ILE A 80 -9.18 2.81 -0.72
CA ILE A 80 -8.50 1.51 -0.77
C ILE A 80 -8.59 0.82 0.59
N VAL A 81 -8.23 1.52 1.67
CA VAL A 81 -8.30 0.98 3.03
C VAL A 81 -9.73 0.57 3.39
N HIS A 82 -10.71 1.41 3.06
CA HIS A 82 -12.13 1.13 3.30
C HIS A 82 -12.64 -0.08 2.50
N GLU A 83 -12.30 -0.22 1.23
CA GLU A 83 -12.77 -1.33 0.38
C GLU A 83 -12.21 -2.68 0.84
N ILE A 84 -10.94 -2.70 1.28
CA ILE A 84 -10.33 -3.91 1.85
C ILE A 84 -10.99 -4.25 3.19
N GLU A 85 -11.12 -3.27 4.10
CA GLU A 85 -11.80 -3.50 5.39
C GLU A 85 -13.23 -4.03 5.17
N TYR A 86 -14.00 -3.41 4.27
CA TYR A 86 -15.38 -3.80 3.99
C TYR A 86 -15.48 -5.25 3.49
N ARG A 87 -14.58 -5.68 2.60
CA ARG A 87 -14.58 -7.05 2.05
C ARG A 87 -14.07 -8.11 3.00
N THR A 88 -13.14 -7.74 3.87
CA THR A 88 -12.40 -8.70 4.71
C THR A 88 -12.88 -8.71 6.15
N GLY A 89 -13.62 -7.68 6.58
CA GLY A 89 -13.97 -7.44 7.98
C GLY A 89 -12.76 -7.18 8.88
N PHE A 90 -11.57 -6.95 8.31
CA PHE A 90 -10.32 -6.88 9.06
C PHE A 90 -9.69 -5.49 9.02
N ILE A 91 -9.38 -4.95 10.19
CA ILE A 91 -8.63 -3.71 10.37
C ILE A 91 -7.89 -3.73 11.71
N LEU A 92 -6.66 -3.24 11.73
CA LEU A 92 -5.92 -2.88 12.94
C LEU A 92 -5.85 -1.36 13.03
N LYS A 93 -5.91 -0.79 14.23
CA LYS A 93 -5.86 0.67 14.44
C LYS A 93 -4.84 1.08 15.50
N GLY A 94 -4.11 2.16 15.23
CA GLY A 94 -3.25 2.82 16.21
C GLY A 94 -2.29 1.82 16.87
N ALA A 95 -2.37 1.68 18.19
CA ALA A 95 -1.50 0.80 18.97
C ALA A 95 -1.56 -0.70 18.57
N GLU A 96 -2.60 -1.13 17.85
CA GLU A 96 -2.66 -2.50 17.30
C GLU A 96 -1.72 -2.70 16.11
N VAL A 97 -1.17 -1.63 15.51
CA VAL A 97 -0.24 -1.69 14.38
C VAL A 97 1.18 -1.86 14.91
N THR A 98 1.63 -3.11 14.99
CA THR A 98 2.96 -3.48 15.48
C THR A 98 3.62 -4.48 14.52
N ALA A 99 4.94 -4.65 14.64
CA ALA A 99 5.66 -5.66 13.85
C ALA A 99 5.14 -7.09 14.05
N HIS A 100 4.50 -7.39 15.18
CA HIS A 100 4.00 -8.73 15.52
C HIS A 100 2.56 -8.98 15.10
N THR A 101 1.74 -7.93 15.01
CA THR A 101 0.31 -8.02 14.71
C THR A 101 0.01 -7.76 13.24
N LEU A 102 0.91 -7.05 12.54
CA LEU A 102 0.74 -6.72 11.14
C LEU A 102 0.67 -7.99 10.27
N PRO A 103 -0.33 -8.07 9.36
CA PRO A 103 -0.31 -9.03 8.28
C PRO A 103 0.97 -8.94 7.46
N ARG A 104 1.37 -10.07 6.89
CA ARG A 104 2.62 -10.22 6.11
C ARG A 104 2.74 -9.22 4.97
N CYS A 105 1.61 -8.93 4.30
CA CYS A 105 1.47 -8.01 3.18
C CYS A 105 0.44 -6.92 3.49
N ALA A 106 0.43 -6.40 4.72
CA ALA A 106 -0.54 -5.39 5.12
C ALA A 106 -0.48 -4.14 4.24
N THR A 107 -1.64 -3.57 3.95
CA THR A 107 -1.78 -2.22 3.42
C THR A 107 -2.06 -1.27 4.58
N ILE A 108 -1.33 -0.16 4.68
CA ILE A 108 -1.44 0.74 5.82
C ILE A 108 -1.81 2.16 5.35
N GLY A 109 -2.94 2.67 5.81
CA GLY A 109 -3.35 4.06 5.64
C GLY A 109 -2.91 4.93 6.82
N LEU A 110 -2.49 6.16 6.53
CA LEU A 110 -2.09 7.15 7.53
C LEU A 110 -2.83 8.47 7.33
N LYS A 111 -3.21 9.10 8.43
CA LYS A 111 -3.53 10.52 8.44
C LYS A 111 -2.23 11.30 8.64
N MET A 112 -1.75 11.92 7.56
CA MET A 112 -0.57 12.79 7.55
C MET A 112 -0.96 14.22 7.22
N GLY A 113 -0.76 15.11 8.19
CA GLY A 113 -1.10 16.53 8.07
C GLY A 113 -2.60 16.80 7.88
N ASP A 114 -2.94 18.07 7.74
CA ASP A 114 -4.29 18.55 7.40
C ASP A 114 -4.18 19.43 6.15
N PRO A 115 -4.00 18.84 4.95
CA PRO A 115 -3.84 19.62 3.75
C PRO A 115 -5.15 20.37 3.43
N SER A 116 -5.04 21.61 2.96
CA SER A 116 -6.20 22.49 2.73
C SER A 116 -7.29 21.90 1.83
N TRP A 117 -6.93 21.01 0.90
CA TRP A 117 -7.90 20.30 0.07
C TRP A 117 -8.82 19.36 0.88
N ALA A 118 -8.36 18.82 2.01
CA ALA A 118 -9.12 17.88 2.85
C ALA A 118 -10.32 18.55 3.53
N ILE A 119 -10.30 19.89 3.66
CA ILE A 119 -11.45 20.68 4.14
C ILE A 119 -12.63 20.54 3.17
N ASN A 120 -12.36 20.55 1.86
CA ASN A 120 -13.38 20.50 0.81
C ASN A 120 -13.69 19.06 0.33
N HIS A 121 -12.80 18.12 0.63
CA HIS A 121 -12.94 16.71 0.27
C HIS A 121 -12.63 15.83 1.49
N PRO A 122 -13.54 15.77 2.48
CA PRO A 122 -13.33 14.99 3.69
C PRO A 122 -13.23 13.51 3.33
N ARG A 123 -12.15 12.89 3.82
CA ARG A 123 -11.89 11.46 3.63
C ARG A 123 -12.29 10.67 4.87
N PRO A 124 -12.85 9.46 4.75
CA PRO A 124 -12.97 8.53 5.87
C PRO A 124 -11.67 8.47 6.67
N ARG A 125 -11.76 8.70 7.97
CA ARG A 125 -10.64 8.68 8.92
C ARG A 125 -9.51 9.69 8.62
N GLY A 126 -9.71 10.61 7.67
CA GLY A 126 -8.71 11.60 7.28
C GLY A 126 -7.46 11.00 6.62
N ILE A 127 -7.55 9.81 6.02
CA ILE A 127 -6.38 9.15 5.41
C ILE A 127 -5.87 9.95 4.21
N THR A 128 -4.66 10.49 4.33
CA THR A 128 -3.99 11.29 3.28
C THR A 128 -2.83 10.56 2.62
N HIS A 129 -2.34 9.49 3.25
CA HIS A 129 -1.24 8.67 2.73
C HIS A 129 -1.53 7.18 2.88
N ILE A 130 -0.94 6.36 2.01
CA ILE A 130 -1.09 4.90 2.02
C ILE A 130 0.22 4.25 1.59
N VAL A 131 0.54 3.13 2.23
CA VAL A 131 1.75 2.35 2.00
C VAL A 131 1.44 0.87 1.93
N GLN A 132 2.37 0.08 1.39
CA GLN A 132 2.24 -1.36 1.25
C GLN A 132 3.43 -2.09 1.87
N ILE A 133 3.18 -3.09 2.70
CA ILE A 133 4.22 -4.02 3.14
C ILE A 133 4.56 -4.99 2.00
N VAL A 134 5.85 -5.13 1.74
CA VAL A 134 6.44 -6.07 0.78
C VAL A 134 7.57 -6.84 1.46
N ARG A 135 7.98 -7.97 0.90
CA ARG A 135 9.05 -8.80 1.47
C ARG A 135 10.11 -9.12 0.44
N CYS A 136 11.36 -9.06 0.88
CA CYS A 136 12.50 -9.47 0.08
C CYS A 136 12.48 -10.99 -0.09
N PRO A 137 12.56 -11.53 -1.31
CA PRO A 137 12.52 -12.97 -1.55
C PRO A 137 13.80 -13.70 -1.08
N GLU A 138 14.90 -12.98 -0.85
CA GLU A 138 16.21 -13.55 -0.52
C GLU A 138 16.32 -13.94 0.96
N ASP A 139 15.83 -13.08 1.85
CA ASP A 139 15.97 -13.22 3.30
C ASP A 139 14.64 -13.08 4.07
N ASP A 140 13.53 -12.99 3.34
CA ASP A 140 12.19 -12.76 3.87
C ASP A 140 12.03 -11.45 4.66
N ALA A 141 12.96 -10.49 4.54
CA ALA A 141 12.91 -9.27 5.33
C ALA A 141 11.71 -8.38 4.92
N PRO A 142 10.93 -7.84 5.88
CA PRO A 142 9.79 -6.97 5.58
C PRO A 142 10.21 -5.52 5.38
N PHE A 143 9.69 -4.92 4.34
CA PHE A 143 9.85 -3.51 3.99
C PHE A 143 8.49 -2.85 3.77
N VAL A 144 8.46 -1.55 3.96
CA VAL A 144 7.37 -0.69 3.54
C VAL A 144 7.76 -0.01 2.24
N SER A 145 6.97 -0.24 1.20
CA SER A 145 7.07 0.49 -0.06
C SER A 145 6.01 1.58 -0.11
N GLU A 146 6.45 2.79 -0.47
CA GLU A 146 5.58 3.96 -0.53
C GLU A 146 6.03 4.94 -1.61
N ALA A 147 5.09 5.68 -2.18
CA ALA A 147 5.38 6.81 -3.05
C ALA A 147 5.04 8.12 -2.32
N PHE A 148 6.01 9.01 -2.13
CA PHE A 148 5.83 10.23 -1.33
C PHE A 148 6.49 11.45 -1.99
N GLY A 149 5.86 12.62 -1.81
CA GLY A 149 6.25 13.89 -2.46
C GLY A 149 7.03 14.86 -1.56
N GLY A 150 7.83 14.35 -0.63
CA GLY A 150 8.56 15.16 0.36
C GLY A 150 9.95 15.61 -0.11
N SER A 151 10.58 16.49 0.67
CA SER A 151 11.90 17.08 0.39
C SER A 151 13.09 16.11 0.51
N VAL A 152 12.90 14.93 1.11
CA VAL A 152 14.00 14.00 1.44
C VAL A 152 14.11 12.82 0.45
N ALA A 153 13.01 12.44 -0.22
CA ALA A 153 13.01 11.42 -1.28
C ALA A 153 11.77 11.62 -2.19
N PRO A 154 11.90 12.28 -3.34
CA PRO A 154 10.77 12.47 -4.24
C PRO A 154 10.49 11.17 -5.00
N GLY A 155 9.41 10.46 -4.64
CA GLY A 155 8.96 9.29 -5.39
C GLY A 155 8.85 8.00 -4.62
N ILE A 156 9.09 6.87 -5.30
CA ILE A 156 9.00 5.53 -4.71
C ILE A 156 10.24 5.24 -3.86
N SER A 157 9.98 4.85 -2.61
CA SER A 157 10.99 4.44 -1.64
C SER A 157 10.68 3.08 -1.03
N LEU A 158 11.71 2.48 -0.43
CA LEU A 158 11.63 1.23 0.29
C LEU A 158 12.34 1.40 1.63
N THR A 159 11.61 1.23 2.74
CA THR A 159 12.13 1.40 4.10
C THR A 159 11.96 0.11 4.89
N PRO A 160 12.96 -0.39 5.63
CA PRO A 160 12.78 -1.54 6.53
C PRO A 160 11.58 -1.34 7.47
N LEU A 161 10.75 -2.37 7.66
CA LEU A 161 9.50 -2.24 8.44
C LEU A 161 9.74 -1.69 9.86
N ALA A 162 10.79 -2.16 10.53
CA ALA A 162 11.12 -1.69 11.89
C ALA A 162 11.44 -0.19 11.91
N GLU A 163 12.18 0.30 10.92
CA GLU A 163 12.51 1.71 10.79
C GLU A 163 11.27 2.53 10.43
N TRP A 164 10.42 2.03 9.53
CA TRP A 164 9.18 2.70 9.16
C TRP A 164 8.23 2.81 10.35
N LEU A 165 8.06 1.74 11.15
CA LEU A 165 7.24 1.77 12.36
C LEU A 165 7.76 2.79 13.39
N ALA A 166 9.08 2.85 13.58
CA ALA A 166 9.70 3.85 14.47
C ALA A 166 9.42 5.28 14.00
N ARG A 167 9.51 5.56 12.69
CA ARG A 167 9.18 6.87 12.10
C ARG A 167 7.69 7.20 12.20
N SER A 168 6.83 6.20 12.09
CA SER A 168 5.37 6.31 12.16
C SER A 168 4.81 6.38 13.58
N GLN A 169 5.66 6.23 14.61
CA GLN A 169 5.22 6.16 16.01
C GLN A 169 4.35 7.34 16.47
N PRO A 170 4.61 8.60 16.09
CA PRO A 170 3.72 9.71 16.44
C PRO A 170 2.28 9.50 15.93
N HIS A 171 2.10 9.01 14.71
CA HIS A 171 0.78 8.73 14.14
C HIS A 171 0.12 7.51 14.82
N ILE A 172 0.90 6.50 15.17
CA ILE A 172 0.42 5.32 15.91
C ILE A 172 -0.16 5.74 17.27
N LEU A 173 0.57 6.56 18.03
CA LEU A 173 0.11 7.09 19.32
C LEU A 173 -1.10 8.01 19.20
N ALA A 174 -1.21 8.74 18.09
CA ALA A 174 -2.35 9.60 17.80
C ALA A 174 -3.59 8.83 17.28
N ASN A 175 -3.54 7.50 17.14
CA ASN A 175 -4.59 6.68 16.52
C ASN A 175 -4.90 7.08 15.06
N GLU A 176 -3.86 7.50 14.33
CA GLU A 176 -3.91 8.01 12.96
C GLU A 176 -3.37 7.01 11.91
N VAL A 177 -3.33 5.72 12.28
CA VAL A 177 -2.84 4.62 11.43
C VAL A 177 -3.85 3.48 11.41
N TRP A 178 -4.09 2.95 10.22
CA TRP A 178 -5.01 1.83 9.99
C TRP A 178 -4.36 0.80 9.05
N ALA A 179 -4.28 -0.46 9.47
CA ALA A 179 -3.73 -1.53 8.66
C ALA A 179 -4.82 -2.53 8.29
N VAL A 180 -4.85 -2.94 7.01
CA VAL A 180 -5.80 -3.89 6.43
C VAL A 180 -5.05 -4.97 5.64
N ASP A 181 -5.75 -6.04 5.24
CA ASP A 181 -5.13 -7.19 4.58
C ASP A 181 -5.92 -7.61 3.33
N ALA A 182 -5.46 -7.17 2.15
CA ALA A 182 -6.12 -7.47 0.88
C ALA A 182 -6.15 -8.98 0.56
N PHE A 183 -5.19 -9.76 1.08
CA PHE A 183 -5.09 -11.18 0.80
C PHE A 183 -6.16 -12.01 1.52
N LYS A 184 -6.86 -11.42 2.50
CA LYS A 184 -8.06 -12.03 3.12
C LYS A 184 -9.29 -12.01 2.22
N MET A 185 -9.24 -11.37 1.05
CA MET A 185 -10.30 -11.45 0.04
C MET A 185 -10.28 -12.78 -0.74
N ALA A 186 -9.27 -13.64 -0.51
CA ALA A 186 -9.16 -14.93 -1.17
C ALA A 186 -10.37 -15.83 -0.87
N SER A 187 -10.81 -16.55 -1.90
CA SER A 187 -11.91 -17.52 -1.85
C SER A 187 -11.52 -18.95 -2.26
#